data_AF-A0A1I3LR47-F1
#
_entry.id   AF-A0A1I3LR47-F1
#
_cell.length_a   1.000
_cell.length_b   1.000
_cell.length_c   1.000
_cell.angle_alpha   90.00
_cell.angle_beta   90.00
_cell.angle_gamma   90.00
#
_symmetry.space_group_name_H-M   'P 1'
#
loop_
_entity.id
_entity.type
_entity.pdbx_description
1 polymer ?
#
loop_
_entity_poly.entity_id
_entity_poly.type
_entity_poly.pdbx_seq_one_letter_code
_entity_poly.pdbx_strand_id
1 'polypeptide(L)'
;MKKLIIAVVAFTLFTACQKKEQINTENNSTVAASDPKEESLMQDAVELKNSKGETLKVTYFAQGNDVAMKMEKEGEPEQILVAKKISSKGEPVFTNEKWMWEGKIGTGGKLSDAEGNSIEYLEIPKTD
;
A
#
# COMPACT_ATOMS: atom_id res chain seq x y z
N MET A 1 -46.99 61.59 5.68
CA MET A 1 -45.83 62.09 4.91
C MET A 1 -45.11 60.89 4.32
N LYS A 2 -45.04 60.80 2.99
CA LYS A 2 -44.27 59.80 2.24
C LYS A 2 -42.80 60.21 2.25
N LYS A 3 -41.87 59.29 2.54
CA LYS A 3 -40.54 59.24 1.92
C LYS A 3 -40.10 57.78 1.77
N LEU A 4 -40.11 57.31 0.52
CA LEU A 4 -39.27 56.23 0.00
C LEU A 4 -37.79 56.63 0.09
N ILE A 5 -36.88 55.64 0.09
CA ILE A 5 -35.56 55.57 -0.60
C ILE A 5 -34.78 54.41 0.06
N ILE A 6 -34.74 53.23 -0.57
CA ILE A 6 -33.74 52.68 -1.52
C ILE A 6 -32.61 51.91 -0.82
N ALA A 7 -32.42 50.70 -1.35
CA ALA A 7 -31.42 49.67 -1.10
C ALA A 7 -29.98 50.15 -0.86
N VAL A 8 -29.13 49.28 -0.30
CA VAL A 8 -27.95 48.70 -1.00
C VAL A 8 -27.03 47.91 -0.05
N VAL A 9 -26.81 46.66 -0.46
CA VAL A 9 -25.57 45.85 -0.40
C VAL A 9 -25.09 45.26 0.93
N ALA A 10 -25.21 43.94 0.99
CA ALA A 10 -24.42 43.05 1.81
C ALA A 10 -22.92 43.21 1.49
N PHE A 11 -22.11 43.49 2.51
CA PHE A 11 -20.66 43.35 2.44
C PHE A 11 -20.24 42.31 3.49
N THR A 12 -20.13 41.07 3.05
CA THR A 12 -19.41 40.02 3.78
C THR A 12 -17.93 40.40 3.77
N LEU A 13 -17.42 40.85 4.91
CA LEU A 13 -15.98 40.99 5.12
C LEU A 13 -15.38 39.57 5.17
N PHE A 14 -14.79 39.14 4.06
CA PHE A 14 -13.82 38.05 4.06
C PHE A 14 -12.66 38.49 4.96
N THR A 15 -12.60 37.95 6.17
CA THR A 15 -11.37 37.99 6.97
C THR A 15 -10.34 37.14 6.25
N ALA A 16 -9.54 37.77 5.40
CA ALA A 16 -8.33 37.18 4.86
C ALA A 16 -7.45 36.78 6.06
N CYS A 17 -7.34 35.47 6.29
CA CYS A 17 -6.34 34.92 7.18
C CYS A 17 -4.98 35.24 6.54
N GLN A 18 -4.34 36.31 7.00
CA GLN A 18 -2.96 36.59 6.66
C GLN A 18 -2.12 35.49 7.33
N LYS A 19 -1.75 34.46 6.56
CA LYS A 19 -0.61 33.62 6.92
C LYS A 19 0.58 34.58 7.03
N LYS A 20 1.01 34.84 8.27
CA LYS A 20 2.36 35.35 8.54
C LYS A 20 3.32 34.31 7.96
N GLU A 21 3.98 34.68 6.87
CA GLU A 21 5.22 34.03 6.47
C GLU A 21 6.24 34.33 7.57
N GLN A 22 6.40 33.37 8.47
CA GLN A 22 7.60 33.28 9.27
C GLN A 22 8.53 32.36 8.48
N ILE A 23 9.46 33.00 7.77
CA ILE A 23 10.67 32.36 7.25
C ILE A 23 11.39 31.77 8.46
N ASN A 24 11.23 30.47 8.66
CA ASN A 24 12.04 29.69 9.57
C ASN A 24 12.56 28.50 8.79
N THR A 25 13.87 28.54 8.58
CA THR A 25 14.75 27.40 8.37
C THR A 25 14.46 26.57 7.12
N GLU A 26 15.24 26.86 6.08
CA GLU A 26 15.67 25.86 5.12
C GLU A 26 16.31 24.68 5.87
N ASN A 27 15.48 23.76 6.38
CA ASN A 27 15.88 22.36 6.34
C ASN A 27 15.79 22.00 4.87
N ASN A 28 16.91 22.16 4.17
CA ASN A 28 17.20 21.41 2.97
C ASN A 28 17.32 19.93 3.37
N SER A 29 16.20 19.35 3.79
CA SER A 29 16.00 17.92 3.72
C SER A 29 15.81 17.66 2.23
N THR A 30 16.92 17.56 1.51
CA THR A 30 16.99 16.73 0.33
C THR A 30 16.38 15.40 0.75
N VAL A 31 15.12 15.15 0.39
CA VAL A 31 14.58 13.80 0.40
C VAL A 31 15.54 13.06 -0.50
N ALA A 32 16.47 12.31 0.11
CA ALA A 32 17.39 11.49 -0.64
C ALA A 32 16.52 10.66 -1.59
N ALA A 33 16.81 10.73 -2.88
CA ALA A 33 16.13 9.89 -3.84
C ALA A 33 16.32 8.44 -3.35
N SER A 34 15.25 7.82 -2.85
CA SER A 34 15.28 6.44 -2.40
C SER A 34 15.70 5.59 -3.59
N ASP A 35 16.73 4.76 -3.44
CA ASP A 35 17.04 3.78 -4.47
C ASP A 35 15.81 2.88 -4.62
N PRO A 36 15.19 2.78 -5.81
CA PRO A 36 14.00 1.96 -6.02
C PRO A 36 14.24 0.48 -5.76
N LYS A 37 15.48 0.05 -5.54
CA LYS A 37 15.85 -1.33 -5.19
C LYS A 37 16.30 -1.50 -3.75
N GLU A 38 16.38 -0.43 -2.95
CA GLU A 38 16.74 -0.53 -1.53
C GLU A 38 15.69 -1.34 -0.77
N GLU A 39 16.11 -2.41 -0.10
CA GLU A 39 15.24 -3.24 0.73
C GLU A 39 15.37 -2.83 2.20
N SER A 40 14.25 -2.60 2.89
CA SER A 40 14.21 -2.28 4.31
C SER A 40 12.94 -2.82 4.99
N LEU A 41 12.86 -2.74 6.31
CA LEU A 41 11.68 -3.14 7.10
C LEU A 41 11.19 -4.58 6.79
N MET A 42 12.13 -5.51 6.57
CA MET A 42 11.84 -6.92 6.33
C MET A 42 11.13 -7.53 7.53
N GLN A 43 9.97 -8.14 7.29
CA GLN A 43 9.21 -8.87 8.30
C GLN A 43 9.67 -10.33 8.39
N ASP A 44 9.26 -11.03 9.45
CA ASP A 44 9.43 -12.48 9.51
C ASP A 44 8.62 -13.16 8.41
N ALA A 45 9.17 -14.24 7.88
CA ALA A 45 8.48 -15.02 6.87
C ALA A 45 7.30 -15.78 7.45
N VAL A 46 6.21 -15.82 6.68
CA VAL A 46 5.00 -16.58 7.01
C VAL A 46 4.90 -17.76 6.07
N GLU A 47 4.76 -18.95 6.64
CA GLU A 47 4.56 -20.18 5.89
C GLU A 47 3.06 -20.47 5.76
N LEU A 48 2.63 -20.66 4.51
CA LEU A 48 1.25 -20.87 4.12
C LEU A 48 1.12 -22.22 3.43
N LYS A 49 -0.07 -22.80 3.48
CA LYS A 49 -0.38 -24.08 2.83
C LYS A 49 -1.72 -24.01 2.11
N ASN A 50 -1.80 -24.67 0.97
CA ASN A 50 -3.05 -24.81 0.22
C ASN A 50 -3.71 -26.17 0.45
N SER A 51 -4.89 -26.35 -0.15
CA SER A 51 -5.68 -27.60 -0.04
C SER A 51 -5.02 -28.82 -0.68
N LYS A 52 -4.04 -28.63 -1.58
CA LYS A 52 -3.24 -29.71 -2.19
C LYS A 52 -2.03 -30.09 -1.33
N GLY A 53 -1.77 -29.34 -0.27
CA GLY A 53 -0.65 -29.53 0.62
C GLY A 53 0.65 -28.87 0.17
N GLU A 54 0.62 -28.08 -0.90
CA GLU A 54 1.77 -27.31 -1.36
C GLU A 54 2.00 -26.12 -0.40
N THR A 55 3.27 -25.82 -0.13
CA THR A 55 3.68 -24.75 0.77
C THR A 55 4.11 -23.50 -0.01
N LEU A 56 3.80 -22.35 0.55
CA LEU A 56 4.24 -21.05 0.05
C LEU A 56 4.77 -20.23 1.22
N LYS A 57 5.97 -19.68 1.07
CA LYS A 57 6.56 -18.78 2.07
C LYS A 57 6.51 -17.34 1.54
N VAL A 58 6.01 -16.43 2.39
CA VAL A 58 5.85 -15.03 2.05
C VAL A 58 6.57 -14.14 3.05
N THR A 59 7.31 -13.15 2.56
CA THR A 59 8.03 -12.18 3.41
C THR A 59 7.74 -10.76 2.92
N TYR A 60 7.17 -9.91 3.78
CA TYR A 60 6.82 -8.53 3.43
C TYR A 60 7.96 -7.57 3.79
N PHE A 61 8.20 -6.57 2.95
CA PHE A 61 9.27 -5.58 3.13
C PHE A 61 8.98 -4.27 2.39
N ALA A 62 9.73 -3.22 2.70
CA ALA A 62 9.75 -2.00 1.93
C ALA A 62 10.83 -2.09 0.84
N GLN A 63 10.47 -1.74 -0.40
CA GLN A 63 11.38 -1.65 -1.54
C GLN A 63 11.34 -0.24 -2.11
N GLY A 64 12.36 0.56 -1.84
CA GLY A 64 12.32 2.01 -2.06
C GLY A 64 11.12 2.63 -1.33
N ASN A 65 10.19 3.22 -2.08
CA ASN A 65 8.94 3.79 -1.53
C ASN A 65 7.74 2.84 -1.61
N ASP A 66 7.91 1.65 -2.17
CA ASP A 66 6.84 0.68 -2.34
C ASP A 66 6.84 -0.38 -1.24
N VAL A 67 5.69 -1.00 -1.02
CA VAL A 67 5.61 -2.25 -0.24
C VAL A 67 5.72 -3.41 -1.20
N ALA A 68 6.57 -4.38 -0.87
CA ALA A 68 6.81 -5.57 -1.67
C ALA A 68 6.67 -6.84 -0.82
N MET A 69 6.54 -7.98 -1.50
CA MET A 69 6.60 -9.29 -0.90
C MET A 69 7.55 -10.21 -1.69
N LYS A 70 8.39 -10.95 -0.97
CA LYS A 70 9.10 -12.12 -1.48
C LYS A 70 8.15 -13.31 -1.41
N MET A 71 8.09 -14.07 -2.48
CA MET A 71 7.28 -15.26 -2.64
C MET A 71 8.19 -16.42 -3.01
N GLU A 72 8.27 -17.42 -2.14
CA GLU A 72 9.09 -18.61 -2.31
C GLU A 72 8.18 -19.85 -2.40
N LYS A 73 8.26 -20.57 -3.52
CA LYS A 73 7.60 -21.87 -3.72
C LYS A 73 8.65 -22.95 -3.85
N GLU A 74 8.35 -24.16 -3.38
CA GLU A 74 9.27 -25.28 -3.45
C GLU A 74 9.67 -25.58 -4.90
N GLY A 75 10.99 -25.63 -5.17
CA GLY A 75 11.52 -25.92 -6.51
C GLY A 75 11.44 -24.78 -7.53
N GLU A 76 10.92 -23.61 -7.16
CA GLU A 76 10.84 -22.44 -8.03
C GLU A 76 11.75 -21.30 -7.54
N PRO A 77 12.29 -20.45 -8.45
CA PRO A 77 13.03 -19.26 -8.05
C PRO A 77 12.15 -18.28 -7.27
N GLU A 78 12.73 -17.64 -6.24
CA GLU A 78 12.08 -16.54 -5.51
C GLU A 78 11.52 -15.49 -6.48
N GLN A 79 10.31 -15.02 -6.18
CA GLN A 79 9.66 -13.94 -6.90
C GLN A 79 9.46 -12.74 -5.97
N ILE A 80 9.74 -11.53 -6.48
CA ILE A 80 9.35 -10.29 -5.81
C ILE A 80 8.08 -9.78 -6.48
N LEU A 81 7.05 -9.51 -5.67
CA LEU A 81 5.80 -8.90 -6.11
C LEU A 81 5.65 -7.55 -5.40
N VAL A 82 5.25 -6.52 -6.14
CA VAL A 82 5.12 -5.15 -5.62
C VAL A 82 3.64 -4.82 -5.44
N ALA A 83 3.29 -4.18 -4.33
CA ALA A 83 1.93 -3.71 -4.07
C ALA A 83 1.48 -2.74 -5.17
N LYS A 84 0.25 -2.92 -5.67
CA LYS A 84 -0.32 -2.02 -6.70
C LYS A 84 -1.61 -1.36 -6.29
N LYS A 85 -2.44 -2.05 -5.51
CA LYS A 85 -3.75 -1.54 -5.10
C LYS A 85 -4.26 -2.28 -3.87
N ILE A 86 -5.36 -1.76 -3.34
CA ILE A 86 -6.23 -2.48 -2.42
C ILE A 86 -7.43 -3.00 -3.23
N SER A 87 -7.82 -4.26 -3.01
CA SER A 87 -8.97 -4.87 -3.66
C SER A 87 -10.29 -4.34 -3.10
N SER A 88 -11.41 -4.71 -3.73
CA SER A 88 -12.75 -4.34 -3.23
C SER A 88 -13.07 -4.94 -1.86
N LYS A 89 -12.32 -5.96 -1.42
CA LYS A 89 -12.42 -6.57 -0.08
C LYS A 89 -11.57 -5.87 0.98
N GLY A 90 -10.79 -4.86 0.59
CA GLY A 90 -9.84 -4.21 1.49
C GLY A 90 -8.50 -4.94 1.62
N GLU A 91 -8.23 -5.92 0.76
CA GLU A 91 -6.99 -6.71 0.80
C GLU A 91 -5.93 -6.10 -0.13
N PRO A 92 -4.65 -6.05 0.28
CA PRO A 92 -3.59 -5.60 -0.61
C PRO A 92 -3.40 -6.58 -1.77
N VAL A 93 -3.13 -6.02 -2.94
CA VAL A 93 -2.81 -6.76 -4.17
C VAL A 93 -1.37 -6.47 -4.56
N PHE A 94 -0.57 -7.52 -4.59
CA PHE A 94 0.83 -7.51 -5.03
C PHE A 94 0.93 -8.21 -6.38
N THR A 95 1.78 -7.72 -7.27
CA THR A 95 1.92 -8.34 -8.60
C THR A 95 3.33 -8.19 -9.15
N ASN A 96 3.70 -9.13 -10.01
CA ASN A 96 4.77 -8.98 -10.99
C ASN A 96 4.27 -9.45 -12.37
N GLU A 97 5.17 -9.75 -13.30
CA GLU A 97 4.82 -10.19 -14.67
C GLU A 97 4.14 -11.56 -14.73
N LYS A 98 4.34 -12.42 -13.72
CA LYS A 98 3.89 -13.82 -13.71
C LYS A 98 2.74 -14.05 -12.75
N TRP A 99 2.76 -13.36 -11.61
CA TRP A 99 1.94 -13.69 -10.46
C TRP A 99 1.22 -12.47 -9.90
N MET A 100 0.01 -12.69 -9.42
CA MET A 100 -0.76 -11.76 -8.62
C MET A 100 -1.13 -12.42 -7.28
N TRP A 101 -0.84 -11.74 -6.18
CA TRP A 101 -1.24 -12.13 -4.84
C TRP A 101 -2.27 -11.15 -4.31
N GLU A 102 -3.43 -11.65 -3.90
CA GLU A 102 -4.48 -10.90 -3.22
C GLU A 102 -4.73 -11.55 -1.85
N GLY A 103 -4.43 -10.85 -0.76
CA GLY A 103 -4.65 -11.43 0.57
C GLY A 103 -4.20 -10.55 1.72
N LYS A 104 -4.68 -10.86 2.91
CA LYS A 104 -4.32 -10.13 4.12
C LYS A 104 -2.92 -10.56 4.59
N ILE A 105 -2.12 -9.55 4.95
CA ILE A 105 -0.76 -9.75 5.46
C ILE A 105 -0.79 -10.72 6.64
N GLY A 106 -0.04 -11.82 6.53
CA GLY A 106 0.19 -12.81 7.56
C GLY A 106 -0.88 -13.91 7.72
N THR A 107 -2.10 -13.73 7.20
CA THR A 107 -3.17 -14.74 7.40
C THR A 107 -3.36 -15.67 6.20
N GLY A 108 -2.88 -15.27 5.02
CA GLY A 108 -3.07 -16.00 3.77
C GLY A 108 -3.69 -15.15 2.67
N GLY A 109 -3.94 -15.79 1.53
CA GLY A 109 -4.40 -15.11 0.33
C GLY A 109 -4.54 -16.04 -0.86
N LYS A 110 -4.90 -15.45 -1.99
CA LYS A 110 -5.09 -16.12 -3.27
C LYS A 110 -3.96 -15.73 -4.20
N LEU A 111 -3.24 -16.73 -4.69
CA LEU A 111 -2.23 -16.59 -5.74
C LEU A 111 -2.88 -16.90 -7.09
N SER A 112 -2.68 -16.02 -8.06
CA SER A 112 -3.18 -16.14 -9.42
C SER A 112 -2.07 -16.02 -10.45
N ASP A 113 -2.13 -16.83 -11.50
CA ASP A 113 -1.25 -16.70 -12.67
C ASP A 113 -1.85 -15.75 -13.73
N ALA A 114 -1.09 -15.53 -14.81
CA ALA A 114 -1.51 -14.69 -15.95
C ALA A 114 -2.70 -15.27 -16.75
N GLU A 115 -2.97 -16.58 -16.64
CA GLU A 115 -4.09 -17.25 -17.30
C GLU A 115 -5.39 -17.14 -16.49
N GLY A 116 -5.30 -16.63 -15.26
CA GLY A 116 -6.42 -16.49 -14.34
C GLY A 116 -6.69 -17.73 -13.49
N ASN A 117 -5.82 -18.75 -13.54
CA ASN A 117 -5.89 -19.84 -12.60
C ASN A 117 -5.54 -19.31 -11.21
N SER A 118 -6.21 -19.80 -10.18
CA SER A 118 -5.99 -19.32 -8.82
C SER A 118 -5.98 -20.45 -7.80
N ILE A 119 -5.20 -20.26 -6.75
CA ILE A 119 -5.11 -21.17 -5.62
C ILE A 119 -5.05 -20.38 -4.31
N GLU A 120 -5.79 -20.86 -3.32
CA GLU A 120 -5.85 -20.25 -2.00
C GLU A 120 -4.82 -20.89 -1.06
N TYR A 121 -4.11 -20.05 -0.34
CA TYR A 121 -3.13 -20.40 0.68
C TYR A 121 -3.54 -19.80 2.01
N LEU A 122 -3.46 -20.59 3.08
CA LEU A 122 -3.81 -20.19 4.43
C LEU A 122 -2.62 -20.37 5.36
N GLU A 123 -2.53 -19.54 6.39
CA GLU A 123 -1.51 -19.67 7.43
C GLU A 123 -1.54 -21.07 8.07
N ILE A 124 -0.37 -21.68 8.23
CA ILE A 124 -0.23 -22.93 8.97
C ILE A 124 -0.27 -22.56 10.46
N PRO A 125 -1.26 -23.06 11.24
CA PRO A 125 -1.33 -22.77 12.67
C PRO A 125 -0.05 -23.23 13.37
N LYS A 126 0.63 -22.33 14.07
CA LYS A 126 1.71 -22.70 14.97
C LYS A 126 1.10 -23.53 16.09
N THR A 127 1.58 -24.76 16.24
CA THR A 127 1.23 -25.61 17.38
C THR A 127 2.20 -25.26 18.48
N ASP A 128 1.74 -24.50 19.48
CA ASP A 128 2.49 -24.19 20.70
C ASP A 128 2.54 -25.41 21.65
#